data_AF-A0A3R6XVY0-F1
#
_entry.id   AF-A0A3R6XVY0-F1
#
_cell.length_a   1.000
_cell.length_b   1.000
_cell.length_c   1.000
_cell.angle_alpha   90.00
_cell.angle_beta   90.00
_cell.angle_gamma   90.00
#
_symmetry.space_group_name_H-M   'P 1'
#
loop_
_entity.id
_entity.type
_entity.pdbx_description
1 polymer ?
#
loop_
_entity_poly.entity_id
_entity_poly.type
_entity_poly.pdbx_seq_one_letter_code
_entity_poly.pdbx_strand_id
1 'polypeptide(L)'
;MQWESNDGGYMEGSGGYMESQNTPQKQGGGNSRENQTLTPLTVRQLVTAVASGDDNPLVDGKELNNVHLVGLLTEVVHNSTTITFVINDGTATFASRYFLQGEDDPYQQQLLETLQDGIY
;
A
#
# COMPACT_ATOMS: atom_id res chain seq x y z
N MET A 1 -64.57 15.25 -1.53
CA MET A 1 -64.04 15.54 -0.18
C MET A 1 -62.97 16.61 -0.36
N GLN A 2 -63.07 17.68 0.43
CA GLN A 2 -62.17 18.83 0.59
C GLN A 2 -60.69 18.40 0.74
N TRP A 3 -59.68 19.26 0.55
CA TRP A 3 -59.36 20.53 1.25
C TRP A 3 -58.57 21.46 0.31
N GLU A 4 -59.03 22.68 0.01
CA GLU A 4 -58.79 23.98 0.69
C GLU A 4 -57.35 24.53 0.59
N SER A 5 -57.24 25.63 -0.17
CA SER A 5 -56.15 26.62 -0.11
C SER A 5 -56.49 27.66 0.94
N ASN A 6 -55.54 28.10 1.79
CA ASN A 6 -55.38 29.51 2.14
C ASN A 6 -54.10 29.79 2.97
N ASP A 7 -53.57 31.01 2.77
CA ASP A 7 -52.68 31.82 3.60
C ASP A 7 -51.30 31.27 3.98
N GLY A 8 -50.20 32.02 3.88
CA GLY A 8 -50.08 33.48 3.86
C GLY A 8 -49.03 33.89 4.90
N GLY A 9 -48.17 34.83 4.55
CA GLY A 9 -47.43 35.63 5.55
C GLY A 9 -45.99 35.21 5.84
N TYR A 10 -45.07 35.85 5.14
CA TYR A 10 -43.74 36.20 5.61
C TYR A 10 -43.84 37.06 6.90
N MET A 11 -43.03 36.77 7.92
CA MET A 11 -42.54 37.79 8.86
C MET A 11 -41.24 37.37 9.57
N GLU A 12 -40.21 38.10 9.19
CA GLU A 12 -39.01 38.55 9.92
C GLU A 12 -39.06 38.47 11.45
N GLY A 13 -38.00 37.91 12.05
CA GLY A 13 -37.80 37.84 13.50
C GLY A 13 -36.34 37.56 13.84
N SER A 14 -35.62 38.62 14.16
CA SER A 14 -34.28 38.69 14.73
C SER A 14 -34.08 37.79 15.96
N GLY A 15 -32.95 37.06 16.02
CA GLY A 15 -32.61 36.29 17.22
C GLY A 15 -31.21 35.68 17.23
N GLY A 16 -30.30 36.33 17.95
CA GLY A 16 -29.48 35.69 18.98
C GLY A 16 -28.46 34.60 18.61
N TYR A 17 -27.20 35.00 18.70
CA TYR A 17 -25.98 34.22 18.87
C TYR A 17 -25.99 33.17 20.01
N MET A 18 -25.17 32.14 19.80
CA MET A 18 -24.62 31.13 20.73
C MET A 18 -25.48 29.94 21.17
N GLU A 19 -25.13 28.75 20.67
CA GLU A 19 -24.97 27.58 21.54
C GLU A 19 -23.90 26.62 20.99
N SER A 20 -22.96 26.27 21.86
CA SER A 20 -21.83 25.39 21.61
C SER A 20 -22.27 23.94 21.43
N GLN A 21 -22.00 23.34 20.27
CA GLN A 21 -21.86 21.89 20.15
C GLN A 21 -20.53 21.56 19.51
N ASN A 22 -19.57 21.29 20.40
CA ASN A 22 -18.30 20.65 20.08
C ASN A 22 -18.61 19.21 19.66
N THR A 23 -18.87 19.00 18.37
CA THR A 23 -18.93 17.66 17.80
C THR A 23 -17.49 17.19 17.64
N PRO A 24 -17.08 16.02 18.20
CA PRO A 24 -15.80 15.45 17.86
C PRO A 24 -15.85 15.13 16.37
N GLN A 25 -15.11 15.94 15.61
CA GLN A 25 -14.81 15.72 14.21
C GLN A 25 -14.33 14.27 14.10
N LYS A 26 -15.20 13.37 13.65
CA LYS A 26 -14.78 12.08 13.13
C LYS A 26 -13.78 12.42 12.03
N GLN A 27 -12.51 12.29 12.35
CA GLN A 27 -11.40 12.28 11.42
C GLN A 27 -11.54 10.98 10.62
N GLY A 28 -12.58 10.95 9.78
CA GLY A 28 -12.90 9.85 8.90
C GLY A 28 -11.89 9.86 7.77
N GLY A 29 -11.03 8.85 7.76
CA GLY A 29 -10.35 8.39 6.56
C GLY A 29 -9.27 9.32 6.02
N GLY A 30 -8.34 9.76 6.87
CA GLY A 30 -7.10 10.38 6.38
C GLY A 30 -6.22 9.37 5.66
N ASN A 31 -6.15 9.51 4.33
CA ASN A 31 -4.91 9.39 3.54
C ASN A 31 -4.17 8.03 3.51
N SER A 32 -4.81 6.91 3.84
CA SER A 32 -4.17 5.59 3.65
C SER A 32 -3.88 5.27 2.17
N ARG A 33 -4.56 5.95 1.23
CA ARG A 33 -4.29 5.86 -0.22
C ARG A 33 -3.12 6.73 -0.70
N GLU A 34 -2.67 7.72 0.07
CA GLU A 34 -1.65 8.68 -0.37
C GLU A 34 -0.21 8.19 -0.12
N ASN A 35 -0.03 7.09 0.62
CA ASN A 35 1.28 6.64 1.08
C ASN A 35 1.75 5.30 0.47
N GLN A 36 1.27 4.96 -0.73
CA GLN A 36 1.74 3.79 -1.50
C GLN A 36 3.07 4.08 -2.23
N THR A 37 4.01 4.74 -1.55
CA THR A 37 5.32 5.04 -2.11
C THR A 37 6.22 3.80 -2.10
N LEU A 38 7.09 3.67 -3.11
CA LEU A 38 8.16 2.68 -3.09
C LEU A 38 9.21 3.12 -2.09
N THR A 39 9.34 2.38 -0.99
CA THR A 39 10.29 2.68 0.07
C THR A 39 11.60 1.94 -0.21
N PRO A 40 12.72 2.64 -0.49
CA PRO A 40 14.02 1.99 -0.64
C PRO A 40 14.53 1.54 0.74
N LEU A 41 14.92 0.27 0.85
CA LEU A 41 15.37 -0.34 2.10
C LEU A 41 16.55 -1.28 1.85
N THR A 42 17.25 -1.65 2.92
CA THR A 42 18.15 -2.81 2.91
C THR A 42 17.36 -4.09 3.18
N VAL A 43 17.88 -5.23 2.71
CA VAL A 43 17.31 -6.55 2.96
C VAL A 43 17.25 -6.85 4.45
N ARG A 44 18.25 -6.41 5.24
CA ARG A 44 18.24 -6.58 6.70
C ARG A 44 17.09 -5.83 7.36
N GLN A 45 16.79 -4.60 6.94
CA GLN A 45 15.66 -3.85 7.49
C GLN A 45 14.34 -4.56 7.20
N LEU A 46 14.16 -5.06 5.98
CA LEU A 46 12.98 -5.85 5.62
C LEU A 46 12.86 -7.13 6.47
N VAL A 47 13.92 -7.93 6.55
CA VAL A 47 13.93 -9.17 7.35
C VAL A 47 13.60 -8.88 8.81
N THR A 48 14.16 -7.80 9.37
CA THR A 48 13.92 -7.41 10.77
C THR A 48 12.46 -6.98 10.99
N ALA A 49 11.90 -6.22 10.05
CA ALA A 49 10.52 -5.75 10.12
C ALA A 49 9.50 -6.88 9.98
N VAL A 50 9.76 -7.86 9.11
CA VAL A 50 8.86 -9.02 8.92
C VAL A 50 9.00 -10.02 10.08
N ALA A 51 10.17 -10.12 10.71
CA ALA A 51 10.41 -11.03 11.83
C ALA A 51 9.59 -10.69 13.09
N SER A 52 9.03 -9.48 13.21
CA SER A 52 8.15 -9.14 14.34
C SER A 52 6.84 -9.92 14.33
N GLY A 53 6.42 -10.43 13.16
CA GLY A 53 5.16 -11.16 13.00
C GLY A 53 3.92 -10.28 13.07
N ASP A 54 4.09 -8.95 13.01
CA ASP A 54 2.98 -8.01 12.94
C ASP A 54 2.33 -8.03 11.54
N ASP A 55 1.02 -7.85 11.47
CA ASP A 55 0.28 -7.74 10.20
C ASP A 55 0.76 -6.54 9.36
N ASN A 56 1.30 -5.51 10.01
CA ASN A 56 1.80 -4.30 9.38
C ASN A 56 3.28 -4.10 9.77
N PRO A 57 4.25 -4.61 8.99
CA PRO A 57 5.67 -4.45 9.29
C PRO A 57 6.05 -2.98 9.29
N LEU A 58 6.82 -2.57 10.30
CA LEU A 58 7.24 -1.18 10.52
C LEU A 58 8.76 -1.07 10.39
N VAL A 59 9.22 -0.04 9.67
CA VAL A 59 10.61 0.41 9.71
C VAL A 59 10.64 1.88 10.10
N ASP A 60 11.39 2.21 11.15
CA ASP A 60 11.50 3.56 11.71
C ASP A 60 10.15 4.23 12.01
N GLY A 61 9.18 3.42 12.47
CA GLY A 61 7.82 3.88 12.79
C GLY A 61 6.92 4.14 11.59
N LYS A 62 7.36 3.79 10.37
CA LYS A 62 6.55 3.87 9.14
C LYS A 62 6.13 2.48 8.68
N GLU A 63 4.87 2.37 8.30
CA GLU A 63 4.29 1.15 7.74
C GLU A 63 4.87 0.84 6.37
N LEU A 64 5.36 -0.38 6.20
CA LEU A 64 5.88 -0.87 4.93
C LEU A 64 4.76 -1.47 4.08
N ASN A 65 4.58 -0.91 2.89
CA ASN A 65 3.62 -1.41 1.90
C ASN A 65 4.34 -1.88 0.63
N ASN A 66 5.00 -0.95 -0.07
CA ASN A 66 5.77 -1.24 -1.28
C ASN A 66 7.26 -0.95 -1.00
N VAL A 67 8.12 -1.91 -1.31
CA VAL A 67 9.57 -1.80 -1.07
C VAL A 67 10.35 -1.85 -2.38
N HIS A 68 11.48 -1.17 -2.40
CA HIS A 68 12.45 -1.24 -3.48
C HIS A 68 13.78 -1.75 -2.92
N LEU A 69 14.28 -2.84 -3.49
CA LEU A 69 15.52 -3.50 -3.11
C LEU A 69 16.42 -3.63 -4.33
N VAL A 70 17.72 -3.57 -4.12
CA VAL A 70 18.74 -3.88 -5.12
C VAL A 70 19.72 -4.84 -4.49
N GLY A 71 19.98 -5.96 -5.15
CA GLY A 71 20.84 -7.00 -4.60
C GLY A 71 21.12 -8.09 -5.61
N LEU A 72 22.17 -8.86 -5.33
CA LEU A 72 22.57 -10.00 -6.12
C LEU A 72 21.52 -11.11 -6.04
N LEU A 73 21.07 -11.60 -7.19
CA LEU A 73 20.23 -12.77 -7.30
C LEU A 73 21.05 -14.05 -7.17
N THR A 74 20.55 -14.96 -6.36
CA THR A 74 21.12 -16.28 -6.08
C THR A 74 19.99 -17.31 -6.00
N GLU A 75 20.30 -18.58 -6.25
CA GLU A 75 19.32 -19.68 -6.14
C GLU A 75 18.08 -19.45 -7.03
N VAL A 76 18.28 -18.93 -8.24
CA VAL A 76 17.19 -18.66 -9.17
C VAL A 76 16.65 -19.98 -9.75
N VAL A 77 15.38 -20.26 -9.49
CA VAL A 77 14.67 -21.46 -9.96
C VAL A 77 13.43 -21.05 -10.75
N HIS A 78 13.40 -21.44 -12.02
CA HIS A 78 12.28 -21.19 -12.93
C HIS A 78 11.29 -22.35 -12.88
N ASN A 79 10.01 -22.04 -12.68
CA ASN A 79 8.90 -22.98 -12.77
C ASN A 79 7.88 -22.45 -13.79
N SER A 80 6.91 -23.29 -14.16
CA SER A 80 5.92 -22.95 -15.20
C SER A 80 5.08 -21.70 -14.91
N THR A 81 4.80 -21.41 -13.63
CA THR A 81 3.96 -20.26 -13.22
C THR A 81 4.67 -19.31 -12.25
N THR A 82 5.89 -19.64 -11.83
CA THR A 82 6.59 -18.89 -10.79
C THR A 82 8.09 -18.94 -10.95
N ILE A 83 8.76 -17.86 -10.57
CA ILE A 83 10.20 -17.81 -10.36
C ILE A 83 10.44 -17.68 -8.86
N THR A 84 11.31 -18.50 -8.30
CA THR A 84 11.79 -18.34 -6.92
C THR A 84 13.26 -17.99 -6.93
N PHE A 85 13.67 -17.06 -6.09
CA PHE A 85 15.06 -16.59 -6.02
C PHE A 85 15.36 -16.02 -4.64
N VAL A 86 16.65 -15.91 -4.31
CA VAL A 86 17.16 -15.26 -3.11
C VAL A 86 17.88 -13.98 -3.50
N ILE A 87 17.48 -12.86 -2.91
CA ILE A 87 18.14 -11.56 -3.09
C ILE A 87 19.12 -11.28 -1.94
N ASN A 88 20.32 -10.82 -2.27
CA ASN A 88 21.37 -10.46 -1.31
C ASN A 88 21.96 -9.07 -1.62
N ASP A 89 21.73 -8.09 -0.75
CA ASP A 89 22.26 -6.72 -0.90
C ASP A 89 23.58 -6.47 -0.11
N GLY A 90 24.16 -7.52 0.47
CA GLY A 90 25.32 -7.47 1.36
C GLY A 90 24.97 -7.26 2.84
N THR A 91 23.72 -6.90 3.18
CA THR A 91 23.26 -6.74 4.56
C THR A 91 22.57 -8.00 5.11
N ALA A 92 21.83 -8.71 4.26
CA ALA A 92 21.18 -9.98 4.54
C ALA A 92 20.71 -10.65 3.23
N THR A 93 20.13 -11.84 3.35
CA THR A 93 19.48 -12.56 2.25
C THR A 93 17.97 -12.65 2.48
N PHE A 94 17.17 -12.58 1.41
CA PHE A 94 15.72 -12.73 1.48
C PHE A 94 15.19 -13.59 0.33
N ALA A 95 14.38 -14.59 0.65
CA ALA A 95 13.78 -15.48 -0.34
C ALA A 95 12.49 -14.88 -0.88
N SER A 96 12.40 -14.79 -2.21
CA SER A 96 11.30 -14.15 -2.93
C SER A 96 10.68 -15.10 -3.95
N ARG A 97 9.41 -14.86 -4.26
CA ARG A 97 8.66 -15.54 -5.30
C ARG A 97 7.97 -14.53 -6.20
N TYR A 98 8.24 -14.63 -7.50
CA TYR A 98 7.57 -13.88 -8.55
C TYR A 98 6.60 -14.80 -9.30
N PHE A 99 5.37 -14.34 -9.51
CA PHE A 99 4.35 -15.08 -10.25
C PHE A 99 4.28 -14.58 -11.68
N LEU A 100 4.36 -15.50 -12.63
CA LEU A 100 4.23 -15.18 -14.05
C LEU A 100 2.75 -14.97 -14.37
N GLN A 101 2.46 -13.87 -15.06
CA GLN A 101 1.20 -13.72 -15.77
C GLN A 101 1.34 -14.43 -17.13
N GLY A 102 0.22 -14.75 -17.79
CA GLY A 102 0.19 -15.64 -18.95
C GLY A 102 1.23 -15.33 -20.03
N GLU A 103 1.52 -16.32 -20.89
CA GLU A 103 2.63 -16.32 -21.85
C GLU A 103 2.62 -15.17 -22.88
N ASP A 104 1.57 -14.35 -22.93
CA ASP A 104 1.35 -13.29 -23.90
C ASP A 104 1.95 -11.91 -23.53
N ASP A 105 2.63 -11.76 -22.38
CA ASP A 105 3.29 -10.50 -22.01
C ASP A 105 4.78 -10.49 -22.46
N PRO A 106 5.14 -9.73 -23.52
CA PRO A 106 6.52 -9.69 -24.02
C PRO A 106 7.51 -9.11 -23.00
N TYR A 107 7.05 -8.27 -22.06
CA TYR A 107 7.92 -7.73 -21.02
C TYR A 107 8.33 -8.82 -20.01
N GLN A 108 7.41 -9.71 -19.66
CA GLN A 108 7.72 -10.83 -18.77
C GLN A 108 8.66 -11.84 -19.41
N GLN A 109 8.52 -12.10 -20.71
CA GLN A 109 9.46 -12.96 -21.45
C GLN A 109 10.88 -12.41 -21.39
N GLN A 110 11.06 -11.11 -21.65
CA GLN A 110 12.38 -10.49 -21.56
C GLN A 110 12.93 -10.51 -20.13
N LEU A 111 12.10 -10.25 -19.12
CA LEU A 111 12.52 -10.31 -17.72
C LEU A 111 13.00 -11.73 -17.35
N LEU A 112 12.26 -12.76 -17.73
CA LEU A 112 12.62 -14.17 -17.52
C LEU A 112 14.01 -14.51 -18.06
N GLU A 113 14.32 -14.06 -19.28
CA GLU A 113 15.63 -14.28 -19.89
C GLU A 113 16.76 -13.60 -19.12
N THR A 114 16.47 -12.42 -18.55
CA THR A 114 17.45 -11.68 -17.76
C THR A 114 17.65 -12.28 -16.38
N LEU A 115 16.69 -12.99 -15.79
CA LEU A 115 16.78 -13.50 -14.41
C LEU A 115 17.62 -14.78 -14.33
N GLN A 116 18.89 -14.63 -13.96
CA GLN A 116 19.89 -15.67 -13.78
C GLN A 116 20.59 -15.52 -12.43
N ASP A 117 21.42 -16.48 -12.05
CA ASP A 117 22.29 -16.33 -10.87
C ASP A 117 23.42 -15.33 -11.15
N GLY A 118 23.80 -14.55 -10.13
CA GLY A 118 25.00 -13.71 -10.18
C GLY A 118 24.81 -12.33 -10.82
N ILE A 119 23.57 -11.93 -11.08
CA ILE A 119 23.18 -10.61 -11.60
C ILE A 119 22.51 -9.77 -10.51
N TYR A 120 22.50 -8.46 -10.72
CA TYR A 120 21.93 -7.45 -9.83
C TYR A 120 20.63 -6.89 -10.38
#